data_AF-A0A2T0M562-F1
#
_entry.id   AF-A0A2T0M562-F1
#
_cell.length_a   1.000
_cell.length_b   1.000
_cell.length_c   1.000
_cell.angle_alpha   90.00
_cell.angle_beta   90.00
_cell.angle_gamma   90.00
#
_symmetry.space_group_name_H-M   'P 1'
#
loop_
_entity.id
_entity.type
_entity.pdbx_description
1 polymer ?
#
loop_
_entity_poly.entity_id
_entity_poly.type
_entity_poly.pdbx_seq_one_letter_code
_entity_poly.pdbx_strand_id
1 'polypeptide(L)'
;MPVIRLEETVWLACQEYFVLDQEDDRLRDFWRREAARDLARMFEVLSDLGAVELTRGPADPLYTSDLDHDDQLLPPDAVERLRTALAEPDLPLVRLTPLGVRGVRERLLAEGRDAPLLGELATAPLAELLGVLAQHYPPEDAVAELRGWLARPGQDLERLLQAVRDCPFRTWAGAMLRVLADALPPERRLLHDLRHDPVLGPVVWTQLIEAGKLEPGPLSERENLLMGAESFLSVLELTGPEGLVEQLKRMGGGDPSEFVEAILASGHPDVVGLRELRELVAEPLRRTARHPLRLVPTRPPGARGRRKKRKR
;
A
#
# COMPACT_ATOMS: atom_id res chain seq x y z
N MET A 1 -23.03 -8.07 0.24
CA MET A 1 -22.34 -8.94 1.21
C MET A 1 -23.22 -10.15 1.51
N PRO A 2 -22.71 -11.38 1.46
CA PRO A 2 -23.44 -12.59 1.87
C PRO A 2 -23.80 -12.55 3.35
N VAL A 3 -25.05 -12.81 3.71
CA VAL A 3 -25.51 -12.77 5.12
C VAL A 3 -24.77 -13.80 5.97
N ILE A 4 -24.44 -14.97 5.40
CA ILE A 4 -23.69 -16.04 6.08
C ILE A 4 -22.32 -15.58 6.60
N ARG A 5 -21.67 -14.61 5.95
CA ARG A 5 -20.41 -14.02 6.43
C ARG A 5 -20.60 -13.24 7.73
N LEU A 6 -21.72 -12.53 7.83
CA LEU A 6 -22.08 -11.82 9.04
C LEU A 6 -22.55 -12.77 10.14
N GLU A 7 -23.28 -13.83 9.80
CA GLU A 7 -23.73 -14.86 10.76
C GLU A 7 -22.55 -15.48 11.50
N GLU A 8 -21.49 -15.88 10.80
CA GLU A 8 -20.29 -16.45 11.45
C GLU A 8 -19.54 -15.40 12.29
N THR A 9 -19.47 -14.14 11.84
CA THR A 9 -18.84 -13.06 12.63
C THR A 9 -19.62 -12.76 13.91
N VAL A 10 -20.95 -12.68 13.80
CA VAL A 10 -21.86 -12.46 14.95
C VAL A 10 -21.77 -13.65 15.91
N TRP A 11 -21.71 -14.87 15.39
CA TRP A 11 -21.57 -16.06 16.22
C TRP A 11 -20.27 -16.06 17.02
N LEU A 12 -19.13 -15.73 16.39
CA LEU A 12 -17.85 -15.60 17.09
C LEU A 12 -17.91 -14.53 18.19
N ALA A 13 -18.51 -13.37 17.90
CA ALA A 13 -18.74 -12.35 18.92
C ALA A 13 -19.62 -12.88 20.07
N CYS A 14 -20.70 -13.61 19.78
CA CYS A 14 -21.52 -14.22 20.82
C CYS A 14 -20.72 -15.18 21.72
N GLN A 15 -19.78 -15.94 21.16
CA GLN A 15 -18.91 -16.83 21.96
C GLN A 15 -17.96 -16.07 22.90
N GLU A 16 -17.53 -14.86 22.53
CA GLU A 16 -16.70 -14.02 23.40
C GLU A 16 -17.50 -13.44 24.57
N TYR A 17 -18.76 -13.04 24.33
CA TYR A 17 -19.61 -12.42 25.34
C TYR A 17 -20.37 -13.42 26.23
N PHE A 18 -20.65 -14.62 25.72
CA PHE A 18 -21.40 -15.65 26.45
C PHE A 18 -20.54 -16.88 26.70
N VAL A 19 -20.43 -17.31 27.96
CA VAL A 19 -19.80 -18.59 28.33
C VAL A 19 -20.73 -19.72 27.90
N LEU A 20 -20.59 -20.16 26.65
CA LEU A 20 -21.27 -21.33 26.14
C LEU A 20 -20.46 -22.58 26.53
N ASP A 21 -21.10 -23.49 27.25
CA ASP A 21 -20.46 -24.72 27.72
C ASP A 21 -19.95 -25.54 26.53
N GLN A 22 -18.64 -25.81 26.49
CA GLN A 22 -17.98 -26.34 25.28
C GLN A 22 -18.20 -27.83 25.05
N GLU A 23 -18.96 -28.50 25.92
CA GLU A 23 -19.11 -29.95 25.91
C GLU A 23 -20.36 -30.45 25.14
N ASP A 24 -21.32 -29.58 24.82
CA ASP A 24 -22.53 -29.97 24.07
C ASP A 24 -22.60 -29.34 22.67
N ASP A 25 -22.10 -30.07 21.68
CA ASP A 25 -22.14 -29.71 20.26
C ASP A 25 -23.57 -29.39 19.76
N ARG A 26 -24.58 -30.10 20.26
CA ARG A 26 -25.97 -29.91 19.81
C ARG A 26 -26.53 -28.59 20.32
N LEU A 27 -26.17 -28.22 21.56
CA LEU A 27 -26.56 -26.96 22.15
C LEU A 27 -25.87 -25.78 21.45
N ARG A 28 -24.58 -25.92 21.10
CA ARG A 28 -23.85 -24.92 20.30
C ARG A 28 -24.49 -24.71 18.93
N ASP A 29 -24.82 -25.79 18.23
CA ASP A 29 -25.48 -25.73 16.93
C ASP A 29 -26.88 -25.09 17.01
N PHE A 30 -27.60 -25.34 18.11
CA PHE A 30 -28.87 -24.69 18.37
C PHE A 30 -28.71 -23.17 18.51
N TRP A 31 -27.83 -22.71 19.41
CA TRP A 31 -27.62 -21.27 19.63
C TRP A 31 -27.11 -20.54 18.40
N ARG A 32 -26.23 -21.16 17.63
CA ARG A 32 -25.74 -20.60 16.36
C ARG A 32 -26.88 -20.37 15.37
N ARG A 33 -27.79 -21.35 15.24
CA ARG A 33 -28.99 -21.19 14.38
C ARG A 33 -29.94 -20.12 14.90
N GLU A 34 -30.11 -19.99 16.22
CA GLU A 34 -30.95 -18.92 16.77
C GLU A 34 -30.32 -17.54 16.52
N ALA A 35 -29.01 -17.38 16.72
CA ALA A 35 -28.30 -16.14 16.42
C ALA A 35 -28.43 -15.74 14.94
N ALA A 36 -28.31 -16.70 14.03
CA ALA A 36 -28.53 -16.48 12.60
C ALA A 36 -29.97 -16.03 12.30
N ARG A 37 -30.99 -16.65 12.93
CA ARG A 37 -32.39 -16.23 12.79
C ARG A 37 -32.65 -14.84 13.34
N ASP A 38 -32.07 -14.51 14.49
CA ASP A 38 -32.15 -13.17 15.06
C ASP A 38 -31.54 -12.12 14.13
N LEU A 39 -30.36 -12.42 13.57
CA LEU A 39 -29.71 -11.57 12.59
C LEU A 39 -30.58 -11.36 11.33
N ALA A 40 -31.15 -12.44 10.80
CA ALA A 40 -32.06 -12.36 9.65
C ALA A 40 -33.28 -11.47 9.96
N ARG A 41 -33.91 -11.65 11.14
CA ARG A 41 -35.03 -10.79 11.58
C ARG A 41 -34.62 -9.32 11.69
N MET A 42 -33.43 -9.03 12.23
CA MET A 42 -32.92 -7.66 12.29
C MET A 42 -32.76 -7.06 10.89
N PHE A 43 -32.29 -7.84 9.92
CA PHE A 43 -32.19 -7.38 8.54
C PHE A 43 -33.53 -7.13 7.88
N GLU A 44 -34.55 -7.95 8.15
CA GLU A 44 -35.92 -7.69 7.69
C GLU A 44 -36.42 -6.34 8.23
N VAL A 45 -36.27 -6.08 9.53
CA VAL A 45 -36.65 -4.79 10.14
C VAL A 45 -35.86 -3.63 9.53
N LEU A 46 -34.56 -3.77 9.34
CA LEU A 46 -33.73 -2.73 8.71
C LEU A 46 -34.11 -2.51 7.24
N SER A 47 -34.56 -3.55 6.55
CA SER A 47 -35.04 -3.46 5.17
C SER A 47 -36.37 -2.71 5.11
N ASP A 48 -37.29 -2.97 6.03
CA ASP A 48 -38.56 -2.25 6.15
C ASP A 48 -38.36 -0.76 6.46
N LEU A 49 -37.33 -0.43 7.23
CA LEU A 49 -36.91 0.95 7.50
C LEU A 49 -36.13 1.58 6.35
N GLY A 50 -35.82 0.82 5.29
CA GLY A 50 -35.06 1.27 4.13
C GLY A 50 -33.56 1.49 4.40
N ALA A 51 -33.01 0.98 5.50
CA ALA A 51 -31.59 1.08 5.83
C ALA A 51 -30.74 0.04 5.09
N VAL A 52 -31.32 -1.12 4.79
CA VAL A 52 -30.68 -2.16 3.97
C VAL A 52 -31.58 -2.59 2.83
N GLU A 53 -30.98 -3.21 1.82
CA GLU A 53 -31.68 -3.93 0.77
C GLU A 53 -31.28 -5.41 0.86
N LEU A 54 -32.28 -6.28 0.82
CA LEU A 54 -32.10 -7.73 0.83
C LEU A 54 -32.35 -8.28 -0.56
N THR A 55 -31.34 -8.95 -1.11
CA THR A 55 -31.41 -9.61 -2.40
C THR A 55 -30.97 -11.07 -2.27
N ARG A 56 -31.12 -11.84 -3.34
CA ARG A 56 -30.60 -13.20 -3.42
C ARG A 56 -29.78 -13.38 -4.68
N GLY A 57 -28.72 -14.17 -4.59
CA GLY A 57 -27.85 -14.46 -5.72
C GLY A 57 -26.51 -15.05 -5.30
N PRO A 58 -25.59 -15.25 -6.25
CA PRO A 58 -24.27 -15.79 -5.94
C PRO A 58 -23.46 -14.80 -5.11
N ALA A 59 -22.58 -15.32 -4.25
CA ALA A 59 -21.60 -14.49 -3.57
C ALA A 59 -20.59 -13.91 -4.56
N ASP A 60 -20.17 -12.67 -4.32
CA ASP A 60 -19.03 -12.10 -5.05
C ASP A 60 -17.75 -12.88 -4.67
N PRO A 61 -16.88 -13.26 -5.63
CA PRO A 61 -15.62 -13.96 -5.37
C PRO A 61 -14.72 -13.28 -4.32
N LEU A 62 -14.87 -11.96 -4.11
CA LEU A 62 -14.21 -11.22 -3.04
C LEU A 62 -14.49 -11.82 -1.65
N TYR A 63 -15.67 -12.38 -1.42
CA TYR A 63 -16.04 -12.96 -0.12
C TYR A 63 -15.52 -14.39 0.07
N THR A 64 -14.78 -14.94 -0.89
CA THR A 64 -14.09 -16.24 -0.75
C THR A 64 -12.58 -16.11 -0.75
N SER A 65 -12.03 -15.02 -1.30
CA SER A 65 -10.58 -14.88 -1.52
C SER A 65 -9.76 -14.82 -0.23
N ASP A 66 -10.27 -14.20 0.82
CA ASP A 66 -9.63 -14.09 2.14
C ASP A 66 -9.60 -15.42 2.91
N LEU A 67 -10.44 -16.40 2.57
CA LEU A 67 -10.48 -17.71 3.25
C LEU A 67 -9.24 -18.57 2.96
N ASP A 68 -8.51 -18.26 1.89
CA ASP A 68 -7.32 -19.00 1.47
C ASP A 68 -6.01 -18.29 1.91
N HIS A 69 -6.10 -17.19 2.66
CA HIS A 69 -4.93 -16.46 3.16
C HIS A 69 -4.44 -17.03 4.50
N ASP A 70 -3.12 -17.15 4.66
CA ASP A 70 -2.50 -17.66 5.90
C ASP A 70 -2.76 -16.75 7.13
N ASP A 71 -3.04 -15.45 6.90
CA ASP A 71 -3.32 -14.46 7.94
C ASP A 71 -4.80 -14.40 8.37
N GLN A 72 -5.63 -15.35 7.92
CA GLN A 72 -7.06 -15.34 8.23
C GLN A 72 -7.32 -15.61 9.74
N LEU A 73 -8.20 -14.81 10.35
CA LEU A 73 -8.44 -14.82 11.81
C LEU A 73 -9.57 -15.78 12.24
N LEU A 74 -10.26 -16.45 11.31
CA LEU A 74 -11.39 -17.30 11.63
C LEU A 74 -10.93 -18.71 12.05
N PRO A 75 -11.67 -19.38 12.95
CA PRO A 75 -11.42 -20.78 13.26
C PRO A 75 -11.51 -21.68 12.01
N PRO A 76 -10.69 -22.75 11.88
CA PRO A 76 -10.68 -23.61 10.69
C PRO A 76 -12.03 -24.23 10.35
N ASP A 77 -12.83 -24.55 11.36
CA ASP A 77 -14.18 -25.08 11.19
C ASP A 77 -15.15 -24.03 10.64
N ALA A 78 -14.98 -22.74 11.00
CA ALA A 78 -15.76 -21.63 10.45
C ALA A 78 -15.40 -21.36 8.98
N VAL A 79 -14.11 -21.44 8.65
CA VAL A 79 -13.63 -21.31 7.26
C VAL A 79 -14.26 -22.36 6.36
N GLU A 80 -14.26 -23.63 6.78
CA GLU A 80 -14.80 -24.73 5.95
C GLU A 80 -16.31 -24.62 5.77
N ARG A 81 -17.04 -24.19 6.81
CA ARG A 81 -18.47 -23.88 6.69
C ARG A 81 -18.73 -22.73 5.72
N LEU A 82 -17.98 -21.63 5.83
CA LEU A 82 -18.12 -20.49 4.93
C LEU A 82 -17.80 -20.88 3.49
N ARG A 83 -16.74 -21.65 3.25
CA ARG A 83 -16.38 -22.14 1.91
C ARG A 83 -17.51 -22.97 1.30
N THR A 84 -18.09 -23.87 2.08
CA THR A 84 -19.22 -24.70 1.63
C THR A 84 -20.45 -23.84 1.34
N ALA A 85 -20.80 -22.92 2.24
CA ALA A 85 -21.99 -22.10 2.09
C ALA A 85 -21.87 -21.07 0.95
N LEU A 86 -20.71 -20.43 0.78
CA LEU A 86 -20.50 -19.41 -0.25
C LEU A 86 -20.46 -19.97 -1.68
N ALA A 87 -20.30 -21.29 -1.83
CA ALA A 87 -20.41 -21.96 -3.12
C ALA A 87 -21.86 -22.07 -3.64
N GLU A 88 -22.86 -21.85 -2.80
CA GLU A 88 -24.26 -21.91 -3.19
C GLU A 88 -24.64 -20.75 -4.14
N PRO A 89 -25.39 -21.01 -5.22
CA PRO A 89 -25.69 -19.99 -6.24
C PRO A 89 -26.80 -19.01 -5.84
N ASP A 90 -27.61 -19.32 -4.82
CA ASP A 90 -28.75 -18.51 -4.39
C ASP A 90 -28.67 -18.22 -2.89
N LEU A 91 -27.77 -17.30 -2.53
CA LEU A 91 -27.53 -16.90 -1.14
C LEU A 91 -28.25 -15.61 -0.80
N PRO A 92 -28.72 -15.45 0.46
CA PRO A 92 -29.18 -14.16 0.94
C PRO A 92 -28.02 -13.15 0.97
N LEU A 93 -28.23 -12.02 0.33
CA LEU A 93 -27.29 -10.91 0.24
C LEU A 93 -27.90 -9.68 0.92
N VAL A 94 -27.06 -8.95 1.64
CA VAL A 94 -27.41 -7.65 2.22
C VAL A 94 -26.51 -6.56 1.65
N ARG A 95 -27.13 -5.40 1.37
CA ARG A 95 -26.44 -4.17 0.96
C ARG A 95 -26.97 -3.00 1.77
N LEU A 96 -26.08 -2.12 2.23
CA LEU A 96 -26.50 -0.85 2.83
C LEU A 96 -27.10 0.05 1.75
N THR A 97 -28.25 0.67 2.05
CA THR A 97 -28.77 1.78 1.24
C THR A 97 -28.02 3.08 1.60
N PRO A 98 -28.21 4.19 0.87
CA PRO A 98 -27.66 5.48 1.30
C PRO A 98 -28.07 5.88 2.73
N LEU A 99 -29.27 5.49 3.19
CA LEU A 99 -29.71 5.72 4.57
C LEU A 99 -28.92 4.86 5.55
N GLY A 100 -28.71 3.59 5.24
CA GLY A 100 -27.87 2.69 6.04
C GLY A 100 -26.43 3.15 6.13
N VAL A 101 -25.84 3.58 5.01
CA VAL A 101 -24.48 4.14 4.96
C VAL A 101 -24.37 5.36 5.87
N ARG A 102 -25.34 6.29 5.83
CA ARG A 102 -25.37 7.43 6.75
C ARG A 102 -25.42 7.00 8.21
N GLY A 103 -26.30 6.05 8.56
CA GLY A 103 -26.43 5.56 9.94
C GLY A 103 -25.15 4.87 10.45
N VAL A 104 -24.52 4.04 9.61
CA VAL A 104 -23.23 3.41 9.93
C VAL A 104 -22.15 4.47 10.10
N ARG A 105 -22.07 5.45 9.21
CA ARG A 105 -21.11 6.55 9.32
C ARG A 105 -21.27 7.33 10.63
N GLU A 106 -22.48 7.75 10.98
CA GLU A 106 -22.75 8.46 12.23
C GLU A 106 -22.28 7.65 13.45
N ARG A 107 -22.46 6.32 13.41
CA ARG A 107 -21.97 5.42 14.45
C ARG A 107 -20.43 5.36 14.49
N LEU A 108 -19.77 5.22 13.34
CA LEU A 108 -18.30 5.19 13.24
C LEU A 108 -17.69 6.49 13.81
N LEU A 109 -18.25 7.63 13.43
CA LEU A 109 -17.81 8.94 13.91
C LEU A 109 -18.04 9.09 15.43
N ALA A 110 -19.17 8.60 15.96
CA ALA A 110 -19.43 8.61 17.39
C ALA A 110 -18.43 7.74 18.19
N GLU A 111 -17.86 6.72 17.56
CA GLU A 111 -16.78 5.88 18.11
C GLU A 111 -15.38 6.49 17.91
N GLY A 112 -15.30 7.68 17.31
CA GLY A 112 -14.03 8.34 16.99
C GLY A 112 -13.28 7.70 15.82
N ARG A 113 -13.94 6.85 15.02
CA ARG A 113 -13.36 6.27 13.81
C ARG A 113 -13.50 7.24 12.64
N ASP A 114 -12.48 7.29 11.80
CA ASP A 114 -12.54 8.06 10.56
C ASP A 114 -13.44 7.36 9.54
N ALA A 115 -14.36 8.12 8.96
CA ALA A 115 -15.35 7.63 8.00
C ALA A 115 -15.71 8.76 7.01
N PRO A 116 -14.76 9.21 6.18
CA PRO A 116 -14.95 10.34 5.29
C PRO A 116 -15.93 10.00 4.16
N LEU A 117 -16.67 11.00 3.68
CA LEU A 117 -17.53 10.89 2.50
C LEU A 117 -16.83 11.46 1.26
N LEU A 118 -17.21 10.93 0.09
CA LEU A 118 -16.91 11.59 -1.18
C LEU A 118 -17.48 13.01 -1.17
N GLY A 119 -16.63 14.00 -1.42
CA GLY A 119 -16.90 15.42 -1.49
C GLY A 119 -16.42 16.21 -0.27
N GLU A 120 -16.06 15.54 0.84
CA GLU A 120 -15.60 16.21 2.07
C GLU A 120 -14.20 16.79 1.92
N LEU A 121 -13.31 16.10 1.20
CA LEU A 121 -11.94 16.54 0.97
C LEU A 121 -11.86 17.74 0.03
N ALA A 122 -12.95 18.11 -0.61
CA ALA A 122 -12.91 19.15 -1.62
C ALA A 122 -12.76 20.58 -1.07
N THR A 123 -12.70 20.74 0.26
CA THR A 123 -12.26 21.98 0.93
C THR A 123 -10.89 21.83 1.63
N ALA A 124 -10.30 20.64 1.60
CA ALA A 124 -9.00 20.37 2.20
C ALA A 124 -7.87 21.03 1.41
N PRO A 125 -6.70 21.28 2.03
CA PRO A 125 -5.46 21.63 1.34
C PRO A 125 -5.14 20.61 0.23
N LEU A 126 -4.57 21.07 -0.89
CA LEU A 126 -4.38 20.22 -2.08
C LEU A 126 -3.42 19.05 -1.84
N ALA A 127 -2.37 19.27 -1.06
CA ALA A 127 -1.44 18.20 -0.67
C ALA A 127 -2.11 17.15 0.21
N GLU A 128 -3.02 17.57 1.09
CA GLU A 128 -3.81 16.67 1.93
C GLU A 128 -4.82 15.89 1.09
N LEU A 129 -5.58 16.56 0.21
CA LEU A 129 -6.48 15.92 -0.74
C LEU A 129 -5.76 14.82 -1.52
N LEU A 130 -4.67 15.16 -2.21
CA LEU A 130 -3.96 14.18 -3.04
C LEU A 130 -3.29 13.07 -2.21
N GLY A 131 -2.80 13.40 -1.02
CA GLY A 131 -2.21 12.41 -0.11
C GLY A 131 -3.22 11.38 0.37
N VAL A 132 -4.38 11.84 0.83
CA VAL A 132 -5.48 10.98 1.29
C VAL A 132 -5.99 10.11 0.15
N LEU A 133 -6.19 10.68 -1.05
CA LEU A 133 -6.64 9.92 -2.21
C LEU A 133 -5.63 8.86 -2.65
N ALA A 134 -4.33 9.16 -2.58
CA ALA A 134 -3.28 8.23 -2.95
C ALA A 134 -3.10 7.07 -1.97
N GLN A 135 -3.54 7.19 -0.71
CA GLN A 135 -3.23 6.24 0.36
C GLN A 135 -4.42 5.50 0.94
N HIS A 136 -5.57 6.16 1.01
CA HIS A 136 -6.69 5.67 1.80
C HIS A 136 -7.93 5.35 0.95
N TYR A 137 -7.95 5.79 -0.30
CA TYR A 137 -9.10 5.58 -1.17
C TYR A 137 -8.85 4.44 -2.16
N PRO A 138 -9.85 3.59 -2.42
CA PRO A 138 -9.85 2.74 -3.61
C PRO A 138 -9.65 3.59 -4.88
N PRO A 139 -8.97 3.08 -5.92
CA PRO A 139 -8.66 3.85 -7.12
C PRO A 139 -9.88 4.52 -7.78
N GLU A 140 -11.01 3.81 -7.84
CA GLU A 140 -12.27 4.30 -8.40
C GLU A 140 -12.85 5.48 -7.64
N ASP A 141 -12.80 5.44 -6.30
CA ASP A 141 -13.29 6.48 -5.41
C ASP A 141 -12.34 7.68 -5.43
N ALA A 142 -11.03 7.44 -5.51
CA ALA A 142 -10.04 8.49 -5.65
C ALA A 142 -10.26 9.31 -6.94
N VAL A 143 -10.53 8.60 -8.05
CA VAL A 143 -10.87 9.21 -9.34
C VAL A 143 -12.18 9.99 -9.27
N ALA A 144 -13.21 9.43 -8.62
CA ALA A 144 -14.51 10.09 -8.47
C ALA A 144 -14.39 11.39 -7.67
N GLU A 145 -13.69 11.36 -6.54
CA GLU A 145 -13.46 12.54 -5.69
C GLU A 145 -12.74 13.65 -6.45
N LEU A 146 -11.63 13.29 -7.12
CA LEU A 146 -10.80 14.25 -7.83
C LEU A 146 -11.52 14.87 -9.03
N ARG A 147 -12.33 14.08 -9.75
CA ARG A 147 -13.23 14.61 -10.80
C ARG A 147 -14.27 15.56 -10.21
N GLY A 148 -14.87 15.21 -9.07
CA GLY A 148 -15.79 16.06 -8.33
C GLY A 148 -15.15 17.38 -7.90
N TRP A 149 -13.89 17.35 -7.49
CA TRP A 149 -13.10 18.54 -7.17
C TRP A 149 -12.85 19.41 -8.41
N LEU A 150 -12.36 18.82 -9.51
CA LEU A 150 -12.08 19.51 -10.78
C LEU A 150 -13.33 20.13 -11.42
N ALA A 151 -14.51 19.56 -11.18
CA ALA A 151 -15.77 20.09 -11.70
C ALA A 151 -16.24 21.36 -10.98
N ARG A 152 -15.66 21.72 -9.82
CA ARG A 152 -16.04 22.92 -9.07
C ARG A 152 -15.47 24.20 -9.73
N PRO A 153 -16.24 25.29 -9.82
CA PRO A 153 -15.75 26.54 -10.39
C PRO A 153 -14.49 27.06 -9.68
N GLY A 154 -13.49 27.48 -10.46
CA GLY A 154 -12.26 28.07 -9.94
C GLY A 154 -11.19 27.08 -9.48
N GLN A 155 -11.44 25.77 -9.62
CA GLN A 155 -10.42 24.74 -9.45
C GLN A 155 -9.64 24.54 -10.74
N ASP A 156 -8.34 24.28 -10.61
CA ASP A 156 -7.40 24.20 -11.72
C ASP A 156 -6.41 23.06 -11.50
N LEU A 157 -6.12 22.32 -12.58
CA LEU A 157 -5.16 21.24 -12.60
C LEU A 157 -3.75 21.75 -12.25
N GLU A 158 -3.39 22.97 -12.68
CA GLU A 158 -2.04 23.48 -12.40
C GLU A 158 -1.76 23.63 -10.90
N ARG A 159 -2.79 23.94 -10.11
CA ARG A 159 -2.66 24.01 -8.64
C ARG A 159 -2.41 22.63 -8.03
N LEU A 160 -3.04 21.59 -8.57
CA LEU A 160 -2.79 20.22 -8.15
C LEU A 160 -1.38 19.77 -8.53
N LEU A 161 -0.93 20.08 -9.76
CA LEU A 161 0.43 19.80 -10.18
C LEU A 161 1.46 20.54 -9.33
N GLN A 162 1.19 21.79 -8.94
CA GLN A 162 2.05 22.53 -8.02
C GLN A 162 2.12 21.84 -6.66
N ALA A 163 1.01 21.35 -6.11
CA ALA A 163 1.02 20.59 -4.87
C ALA A 163 1.86 19.31 -4.96
N VAL A 164 1.86 18.63 -6.12
CA VAL A 164 2.73 17.47 -6.37
C VAL A 164 4.20 17.90 -6.46
N ARG A 165 4.51 19.02 -7.12
CA ARG A 165 5.89 19.56 -7.19
C ARG A 165 6.45 19.95 -5.83
N ASP A 166 5.59 20.49 -4.95
CA ASP A 166 5.96 20.91 -3.60
C ASP A 166 6.03 19.75 -2.60
N CYS A 167 5.68 18.53 -3.04
CA CYS A 167 5.74 17.34 -2.19
C CYS A 167 7.21 17.00 -1.88
N PRO A 168 7.60 16.91 -0.60
CA PRO A 168 8.99 16.66 -0.21
C PRO A 168 9.42 15.21 -0.45
N PHE A 169 8.46 14.27 -0.56
CA PHE A 169 8.73 12.85 -0.76
C PHE A 169 8.38 12.44 -2.19
N ARG A 170 9.35 11.83 -2.86
CA ARG A 170 9.28 11.41 -4.26
C ARG A 170 8.28 10.30 -4.50
N THR A 171 8.24 9.34 -3.58
CA THR A 171 7.26 8.23 -3.61
C THR A 171 5.83 8.73 -3.49
N TRP A 172 5.60 9.73 -2.63
CA TRP A 172 4.30 10.37 -2.48
C TRP A 172 3.95 11.19 -3.69
N ALA A 173 4.88 12.00 -4.22
CA ALA A 173 4.68 12.76 -5.45
C ALA A 173 4.29 11.84 -6.62
N GLY A 174 4.93 10.68 -6.75
CA GLY A 174 4.57 9.67 -7.73
C GLY A 174 3.16 9.12 -7.53
N ALA A 175 2.80 8.74 -6.30
CA ALA A 175 1.47 8.24 -5.99
C ALA A 175 0.37 9.28 -6.29
N MET A 176 0.58 10.54 -5.88
CA MET A 176 -0.33 11.66 -6.18
C MET A 176 -0.47 11.90 -7.68
N LEU A 177 0.65 11.90 -8.43
CA LEU A 177 0.64 12.10 -9.88
C LEU A 177 -0.11 10.98 -10.62
N ARG A 178 -0.02 9.73 -10.13
CA ARG A 178 -0.77 8.61 -10.68
C ARG A 178 -2.28 8.81 -10.51
N VAL A 179 -2.73 9.18 -9.31
CA VAL A 179 -4.15 9.52 -9.07
C VAL A 179 -4.62 10.65 -9.98
N LEU A 180 -3.79 11.69 -10.19
CA LEU A 180 -4.09 12.76 -11.14
C LEU A 180 -4.26 12.25 -12.57
N ALA A 181 -3.33 11.41 -13.03
CA ALA A 181 -3.35 10.86 -14.38
C ALA A 181 -4.59 9.98 -14.63
N ASP A 182 -4.98 9.18 -13.64
CA ASP A 182 -6.13 8.27 -13.74
C ASP A 182 -7.47 9.01 -13.69
N ALA A 183 -7.53 10.16 -13.01
CA ALA A 183 -8.75 10.96 -12.93
C ALA A 183 -9.04 11.77 -14.19
N LEU A 184 -8.03 12.12 -14.98
CA LEU A 184 -8.20 12.91 -16.19
C LEU A 184 -8.78 12.08 -17.36
N PRO A 185 -9.43 12.72 -18.34
CA PRO A 185 -9.89 12.04 -19.55
C PRO A 185 -8.72 11.37 -20.30
N PRO A 186 -8.92 10.20 -20.91
CA PRO A 186 -7.85 9.42 -21.56
C PRO A 186 -7.19 10.14 -22.75
N GLU A 187 -7.88 11.10 -23.36
CA GLU A 187 -7.32 11.96 -24.42
C GLU A 187 -6.23 12.89 -23.88
N ARG A 188 -6.27 13.18 -22.58
CA ARG A 188 -5.32 14.06 -21.90
C ARG A 188 -4.09 13.25 -21.51
N ARG A 189 -3.05 13.36 -22.32
CA ARG A 189 -1.78 12.65 -22.14
C ARG A 189 -0.89 13.33 -21.09
N LEU A 190 -1.42 13.54 -19.89
CA LEU A 190 -0.77 14.30 -18.81
C LEU A 190 0.69 13.88 -18.59
N LEU A 191 0.94 12.59 -18.44
CA LEU A 191 2.29 12.07 -18.22
C LEU A 191 3.20 12.33 -19.43
N HIS A 192 2.70 12.29 -20.66
CA HIS A 192 3.53 12.64 -21.81
C HIS A 192 3.83 14.14 -21.87
N ASP A 193 2.87 15.00 -21.50
CA ASP A 193 3.04 16.45 -21.48
C ASP A 193 4.07 16.88 -20.41
N LEU A 194 4.06 16.20 -19.25
CA LEU A 194 4.98 16.45 -18.14
C LEU A 194 6.35 15.80 -18.30
N ARG A 195 6.62 15.10 -19.42
CA ARG A 195 7.91 14.42 -19.66
C ARG A 195 9.10 15.38 -19.59
N HIS A 196 8.89 16.65 -19.96
CA HIS A 196 9.93 17.68 -19.98
C HIS A 196 9.84 18.62 -18.77
N ASP A 197 8.97 18.32 -17.80
CA ASP A 197 8.88 19.09 -16.56
C ASP A 197 10.19 18.92 -15.77
N PRO A 198 10.83 20.02 -15.32
CA PRO A 198 12.13 19.93 -14.65
C PRO A 198 12.07 19.26 -13.27
N VAL A 199 10.90 19.22 -12.63
CA VAL A 199 10.70 18.66 -11.29
C VAL A 199 10.04 17.27 -11.36
N LEU A 200 9.02 17.12 -12.20
CA LEU A 200 8.22 15.90 -12.30
C LEU A 200 8.72 14.94 -13.39
N GLY A 201 9.56 15.38 -14.32
CA GLY A 201 10.07 14.56 -15.42
C GLY A 201 10.65 13.21 -14.97
N PRO A 202 11.53 13.16 -13.95
CA PRO A 202 12.06 11.90 -13.45
C PRO A 202 11.00 10.91 -12.95
N VAL A 203 10.02 11.37 -12.17
CA VAL A 203 8.87 10.57 -11.70
C VAL A 203 8.04 10.07 -12.89
N VAL A 204 7.80 10.94 -13.85
CA VAL A 204 7.01 10.65 -15.05
C VAL A 204 7.65 9.54 -15.89
N TRP A 205 8.98 9.56 -16.08
CA TRP A 205 9.68 8.51 -16.83
C TRP A 205 9.53 7.15 -16.15
N THR A 206 9.72 7.10 -14.83
CA THR A 206 9.54 5.88 -14.04
C THR A 206 8.15 5.29 -14.25
N GLN A 207 7.09 6.10 -14.12
CA GLN A 207 5.71 5.64 -14.31
C GLN A 207 5.40 5.20 -15.74
N LEU A 208 5.90 5.92 -16.75
CA LEU A 208 5.68 5.55 -18.15
C LEU A 208 6.36 4.22 -18.50
N ILE A 209 7.54 3.95 -17.95
CA ILE A 209 8.26 2.69 -18.15
C ILE A 209 7.55 1.54 -17.42
N GLU A 210 7.15 1.74 -16.16
CA GLU A 210 6.40 0.74 -15.40
C GLU A 210 5.07 0.38 -16.08
N ALA A 211 4.41 1.36 -16.69
CA ALA A 211 3.18 1.15 -17.45
C ALA A 211 3.41 0.54 -18.86
N GLY A 212 4.66 0.30 -19.27
CA GLY A 212 5.01 -0.20 -20.62
C GLY A 212 4.70 0.80 -21.74
N LYS A 213 4.51 2.09 -21.42
CA LYS A 213 4.17 3.17 -22.37
C LYS A 213 5.41 3.88 -22.93
N LEU A 214 6.58 3.57 -22.39
CA LEU A 214 7.86 4.06 -22.87
C LEU A 214 8.88 2.92 -22.80
N GLU A 215 9.52 2.62 -23.93
CA GLU A 215 10.69 1.75 -23.94
C GLU A 215 11.86 2.43 -23.21
N PRO A 216 12.76 1.73 -22.50
CA PRO A 216 13.90 2.35 -21.80
C PRO A 216 14.97 2.94 -22.74
N GLY A 217 15.08 2.44 -23.98
CA GLY A 217 16.13 2.79 -24.95
C GLY A 217 16.16 4.20 -25.59
N PRO A 218 15.11 5.03 -25.61
CA PRO A 218 15.11 6.37 -26.22
C PRO A 218 15.51 7.48 -25.23
N LEU A 219 15.93 7.14 -24.01
CA LEU A 219 16.38 8.13 -23.03
C LEU A 219 17.86 8.48 -23.26
N SER A 220 18.15 9.78 -23.25
CA SER A 220 19.52 10.28 -23.21
C SER A 220 20.25 9.82 -21.95
N GLU A 221 21.57 9.85 -21.97
CA GLU A 221 22.41 9.50 -20.81
C GLU A 221 22.01 10.31 -19.55
N ARG A 222 21.69 11.59 -19.73
CA ARG A 222 21.21 12.45 -18.64
C ARG A 222 19.85 12.02 -18.08
N GLU A 223 18.89 11.69 -18.95
CA GLU A 223 17.57 11.20 -18.53
C GLU A 223 17.68 9.86 -17.78
N ASN A 224 18.53 8.94 -18.25
CA ASN A 224 18.80 7.68 -17.57
C ASN A 224 19.42 7.91 -16.18
N LEU A 225 20.35 8.85 -16.06
CA LEU A 225 20.96 9.17 -14.77
C LEU A 225 19.96 9.79 -13.78
N LEU A 226 19.08 10.68 -14.26
CA LEU A 226 18.01 11.27 -13.45
C LEU A 226 16.97 10.24 -13.00
N MET A 227 16.59 9.30 -13.87
CA MET A 227 15.71 8.21 -13.50
C MET A 227 16.36 7.28 -12.46
N GLY A 228 17.65 6.98 -12.62
CA GLY A 228 18.42 6.25 -11.63
C GLY A 228 18.43 6.95 -10.27
N ALA A 229 18.62 8.28 -10.27
CA ALA A 229 18.52 9.10 -9.06
C ALA A 229 17.13 9.02 -8.42
N GLU A 230 16.06 9.17 -9.21
CA GLU A 230 14.67 9.08 -8.75
C GLU A 230 14.37 7.71 -8.11
N SER A 231 14.82 6.61 -8.73
CA SER A 231 14.67 5.25 -8.19
C SER A 231 15.41 5.07 -6.86
N PHE A 232 16.62 5.60 -6.75
CA PHE A 232 17.43 5.51 -5.52
C PHE A 232 16.84 6.32 -4.37
N LEU A 233 16.35 7.53 -4.66
CA LEU A 233 15.65 8.35 -3.68
C LEU A 233 14.36 7.67 -3.22
N SER A 234 13.61 7.07 -4.13
CA SER A 234 12.40 6.31 -3.78
C SER A 234 12.70 5.12 -2.87
N VAL A 235 13.78 4.38 -3.12
CA VAL A 235 14.20 3.26 -2.27
C VAL A 235 14.67 3.75 -0.90
N LEU A 236 15.41 4.86 -0.85
CA LEU A 236 15.85 5.49 0.40
C LEU A 236 14.65 5.88 1.26
N GLU A 237 13.61 6.46 0.67
CA GLU A 237 12.36 6.82 1.35
C GLU A 237 11.61 5.59 1.89
N LEU A 238 11.49 4.52 1.10
CA LEU A 238 10.69 3.34 1.46
C LEU A 238 11.39 2.42 2.46
N THR A 239 12.70 2.25 2.31
CA THR A 239 13.44 1.18 2.99
C THR A 239 14.57 1.69 3.89
N GLY A 240 14.83 3.00 3.88
CA GLY A 240 15.94 3.59 4.60
C GLY A 240 17.31 3.31 3.96
N PRO A 241 18.39 3.82 4.59
CA PRO A 241 19.74 3.70 4.04
C PRO A 241 20.25 2.25 4.00
N GLU A 242 19.85 1.41 4.95
CA GLU A 242 20.23 -0.01 4.97
C GLU A 242 19.65 -0.76 3.78
N GLY A 243 18.37 -0.52 3.47
CA GLY A 243 17.70 -1.13 2.32
C GLY A 243 18.35 -0.72 1.00
N LEU A 244 18.73 0.55 0.87
CA LEU A 244 19.44 1.04 -0.30
C LEU A 244 20.83 0.42 -0.47
N VAL A 245 21.58 0.27 0.64
CA VAL A 245 22.90 -0.39 0.62
C VAL A 245 22.77 -1.86 0.21
N GLU A 246 21.74 -2.56 0.67
CA GLU A 246 21.48 -3.94 0.23
C GLU A 246 21.11 -4.01 -1.26
N GLN A 247 20.33 -3.05 -1.77
CA GLN A 247 20.05 -2.96 -3.21
C GLN A 247 21.32 -2.73 -4.03
N LEU A 248 22.19 -1.81 -3.59
CA LEU A 248 23.49 -1.57 -4.22
C LEU A 248 24.35 -2.83 -4.29
N LYS A 249 24.39 -3.64 -3.22
CA LYS A 249 25.11 -4.93 -3.21
C LYS A 249 24.53 -5.94 -4.20
N ARG A 250 23.20 -5.99 -4.34
CA ARG A 250 22.51 -6.92 -5.25
C ARG A 250 22.71 -6.58 -6.73
N MET A 251 22.83 -5.30 -7.07
CA MET A 251 23.03 -4.87 -8.47
C MET A 251 24.35 -5.35 -9.07
N GLY A 252 25.31 -5.79 -8.25
CA GLY A 252 26.40 -6.66 -8.69
C GLY A 252 27.16 -6.18 -9.93
N GLY A 253 27.65 -4.93 -9.92
CA GLY A 253 28.45 -4.36 -11.02
C GLY A 253 29.05 -3.01 -10.63
N GLY A 254 30.30 -2.76 -11.04
CA GLY A 254 31.02 -1.50 -10.81
C GLY A 254 31.38 -1.19 -9.35
N ASP A 255 32.08 -0.06 -9.13
CA ASP A 255 32.29 0.48 -7.79
C ASP A 255 30.99 1.19 -7.33
N PRO A 256 30.28 0.67 -6.30
CA PRO A 256 29.04 1.29 -5.82
C PRO A 256 29.25 2.74 -5.35
N SER A 257 30.47 3.10 -4.93
CA SER A 257 30.78 4.49 -4.59
C SER A 257 30.78 5.40 -5.82
N GLU A 258 31.32 4.95 -6.95
CA GLU A 258 31.37 5.74 -8.19
C GLU A 258 29.96 5.98 -8.74
N PHE A 259 29.11 4.95 -8.68
CA PHE A 259 27.72 5.04 -9.11
C PHE A 259 26.90 6.03 -8.26
N VAL A 260 27.04 5.98 -6.93
CA VAL A 260 26.37 6.93 -6.03
C VAL A 260 26.84 8.37 -6.27
N GLU A 261 28.13 8.59 -6.58
CA GLU A 261 28.62 9.93 -6.94
C GLU A 261 28.04 10.44 -8.26
N ALA A 262 27.88 9.56 -9.26
CA ALA A 262 27.20 9.92 -10.49
C ALA A 262 25.75 10.36 -10.22
N ILE A 263 25.02 9.66 -9.34
CA ILE A 263 23.67 10.04 -8.91
C ILE A 263 23.67 11.40 -8.21
N LEU A 264 24.61 11.65 -7.30
CA LEU A 264 24.74 12.94 -6.59
C LEU A 264 25.06 14.10 -7.54
N ALA A 265 25.72 13.82 -8.67
CA ALA A 265 26.03 14.79 -9.72
C ALA A 265 24.96 14.89 -10.83
N SER A 266 23.88 14.12 -10.75
CA SER A 266 22.84 14.03 -11.79
C SER A 266 22.09 15.34 -12.07
N GLY A 267 22.10 16.27 -11.11
CA GLY A 267 21.28 17.48 -11.16
C GLY A 267 19.80 17.22 -10.89
N HIS A 268 19.49 16.16 -10.14
CA HIS A 268 18.12 15.84 -9.72
C HIS A 268 17.47 17.00 -8.97
N PRO A 269 16.17 17.31 -9.21
CA PRO A 269 15.47 18.44 -8.60
C PRO A 269 15.36 18.32 -7.06
N ASP A 270 15.33 17.10 -6.53
CA ASP A 270 15.27 16.88 -5.09
C ASP A 270 16.64 17.02 -4.41
N VAL A 271 16.99 18.28 -4.11
CA VAL A 271 18.23 18.64 -3.41
C VAL A 271 18.27 18.15 -1.96
N VAL A 272 17.11 17.92 -1.33
CA VAL A 272 17.03 17.45 0.06
C VAL A 272 17.32 15.96 0.11
N GLY A 273 16.63 15.15 -0.69
CA GLY A 273 16.87 13.72 -0.80
C GLY A 273 18.30 13.41 -1.27
N LEU A 274 18.86 14.19 -2.20
CA LEU A 274 20.26 14.04 -2.59
C LEU A 274 21.25 14.33 -1.44
N ARG A 275 20.92 15.27 -0.55
CA ARG A 275 21.74 15.54 0.64
C ARG A 275 21.66 14.37 1.62
N GLU A 276 20.46 13.86 1.87
CA GLU A 276 20.26 12.69 2.74
C GLU A 276 20.98 11.45 2.19
N LEU A 277 20.90 11.21 0.88
CA LEU A 277 21.65 10.14 0.21
C LEU A 277 23.17 10.28 0.43
N ARG A 278 23.69 11.52 0.35
CA ARG A 278 25.12 11.79 0.60
C ARG A 278 25.50 11.44 2.04
N GLU A 279 24.76 11.95 3.01
CA GLU A 279 25.07 11.84 4.44
C GLU A 279 24.88 10.41 4.96
N LEU A 280 23.80 9.75 4.55
CA LEU A 280 23.40 8.45 5.08
C LEU A 280 24.02 7.27 4.33
N VAL A 281 24.41 7.44 3.06
CA VAL A 281 24.85 6.32 2.21
C VAL A 281 26.24 6.56 1.60
N ALA A 282 26.45 7.67 0.90
CA ALA A 282 27.72 7.91 0.20
C ALA A 282 28.91 8.04 1.16
N GLU A 283 28.77 8.81 2.25
CA GLU A 283 29.85 8.99 3.23
C GLU A 283 30.22 7.69 3.97
N PRO A 284 29.27 6.90 4.49
CA PRO A 284 29.57 5.59 5.07
C PRO A 284 30.26 4.63 4.12
N LEU A 285 29.83 4.57 2.84
CA LEU A 285 30.47 3.72 1.83
C LEU A 285 31.93 4.11 1.57
N ARG A 286 32.24 5.40 1.53
CA ARG A 286 33.62 5.89 1.39
C ARG A 286 34.50 5.52 2.58
N ARG A 287 33.95 5.56 3.79
CA ARG A 287 34.71 5.21 5.01
C ARG A 287 35.04 3.71 5.06
N THR A 288 34.12 2.85 4.65
CA THR A 288 34.34 1.40 4.60
C THR A 288 35.28 0.99 3.46
N ALA A 289 35.15 1.60 2.27
CA ALA A 289 36.07 1.38 1.15
C ALA A 289 37.52 1.76 1.46
N ARG A 290 37.74 2.80 2.29
CA ARG A 290 39.08 3.23 2.74
C ARG A 290 39.68 2.37 3.85
N HIS A 291 38.97 1.38 4.38
CA HIS A 291 39.45 0.41 5.38
C HIS A 291 39.51 -1.04 4.84
N PRO A 292 40.30 -1.34 3.79
CA PRO A 292 40.37 -2.71 3.23
C PRO A 292 41.16 -3.71 4.10
N LEU A 293 41.44 -3.44 5.38
CA LEU A 293 42.26 -4.30 6.22
C LEU A 293 41.67 -4.50 7.61
N ARG A 294 40.72 -5.43 7.72
CA ARG A 294 40.54 -6.25 8.93
C ARG A 294 39.76 -7.50 8.58
N LEU A 295 40.49 -8.54 8.18
CA LEU A 295 40.22 -9.97 8.46
C LEU A 295 41.32 -10.82 7.81
N VAL A 296 42.57 -10.61 8.23
CA VAL A 296 43.52 -11.73 8.25
C VAL A 296 43.45 -12.29 9.67
N PRO A 297 42.99 -13.53 9.88
CA PRO A 297 43.15 -14.18 11.17
C PRO A 297 44.65 -14.38 11.39
N THR A 298 45.28 -13.43 12.07
CA THR A 298 46.67 -13.57 12.49
C THR A 298 46.71 -14.73 13.48
N ARG A 299 47.32 -15.84 13.07
CA ARG A 299 47.72 -16.92 13.98
C ARG A 299 48.44 -16.30 15.18
N PRO A 300 48.13 -16.75 16.42
CA PRO A 300 48.78 -16.22 17.60
C PRO A 300 50.30 -16.45 17.52
N PRO A 301 51.11 -15.46 17.93
CA PRO A 301 52.56 -15.59 17.92
C PRO A 301 52.97 -16.56 19.05
N GLY A 302 53.20 -17.83 18.70
CA GLY A 302 53.63 -18.82 19.70
C GLY A 302 54.00 -20.22 19.18
N ALA A 303 53.61 -20.61 17.98
CA ALA A 303 53.90 -21.96 17.47
C ALA A 303 55.24 -22.04 16.70
N ARG A 304 56.37 -21.72 17.34
CA ARG A 304 57.70 -22.11 16.82
C ARG A 304 57.98 -23.56 17.20
N GLY A 305 58.14 -24.38 16.16
CA GLY A 305 58.33 -25.83 16.23
C GLY A 305 59.45 -26.28 17.16
N ARG A 306 59.11 -27.19 18.08
CA ARG A 306 60.06 -27.92 18.92
C ARG A 306 60.51 -29.18 18.18
N ARG A 307 61.51 -29.05 17.30
CA ARG A 307 62.23 -30.20 16.71
C ARG A 307 63.17 -30.77 17.78
N LYS A 308 62.72 -31.76 18.56
CA LYS A 308 63.59 -32.50 19.49
C LYS A 308 64.31 -33.63 18.76
N LYS A 309 65.64 -33.56 18.79
CA LYS A 309 66.62 -34.53 18.32
C LYS A 309 66.35 -35.94 18.89
N ARG A 310 66.28 -36.94 18.01
CA ARG A 310 66.55 -38.35 18.35
C ARG A 310 68.05 -38.50 18.58
N LYS A 311 68.44 -39.11 19.71
CA LYS A 311 69.78 -39.65 19.95
C LYS A 311 69.60 -41.12 20.34
N ARG A 312 70.29 -41.98 19.59
CA ARG A 312 70.63 -43.40 19.80
C ARG A 312 69.47 -44.39 19.86
#